data_AF-A0A3M0XVQ5-F1
#
_entry.id   AF-A0A3M0XVQ5-F1
#
_cell.length_a   1.000
_cell.length_b   1.000
_cell.length_c   1.000
_cell.angle_alpha   90.00
_cell.angle_beta   90.00
_cell.angle_gamma   90.00
#
_symmetry.space_group_name_H-M   'P 1'
#
loop_
_entity.id
_entity.type
_entity.pdbx_description
1 polymer ?
#
loop_
_entity_poly.entity_id
_entity_poly.type
_entity_poly.pdbx_seq_one_letter_code
_entity_poly.pdbx_strand_id
1 'polypeptide(L)' 'RYIAWPGQACSYKLGERAIRQLRTEAEKTLGERFDLRAFHDAILEAGDLPLDLLRQRVRAWIRRHTP' A
#
# COMPACT_ATOMS: atom_id res chain seq x y z
N ARG A 1 -26.53 8.72 1.20
CA ARG A 1 -25.20 8.09 0.97
C ARG A 1 -24.16 8.61 1.97
N TYR A 2 -23.73 9.88 1.92
CA TYR A 2 -22.70 10.39 2.85
C TYR A 2 -23.19 10.58 4.29
N ILE A 3 -24.40 11.12 4.48
CA ILE A 3 -25.02 11.28 5.80
C ILE A 3 -25.49 9.92 6.36
N ALA A 4 -25.97 9.04 5.48
CA ALA A 4 -26.49 7.72 5.86
C ALA A 4 -25.39 6.70 6.19
N TRP A 5 -24.15 6.89 5.71
CA TRP A 5 -23.00 6.05 6.04
C TRP A 5 -21.75 6.92 6.25
N PRO A 6 -21.57 7.45 7.47
CA PRO A 6 -20.45 8.34 7.77
C PRO A 6 -19.10 7.62 7.54
N GLY A 7 -18.13 8.33 6.99
CA GLY A 7 -16.77 7.82 6.73
C GLY A 7 -16.58 7.08 5.40
N GLN A 8 -17.66 6.67 4.71
CA GLN A 8 -17.57 5.93 3.43
C GLN A 8 -16.90 6.74 2.32
N ALA A 9 -17.10 8.06 2.27
CA ALA A 9 -16.42 8.90 1.29
C ALA A 9 -14.93 9.13 1.63
N CYS A 10 -14.60 9.16 2.92
CA CYS A 10 -13.23 9.38 3.39
C CYS A 10 -12.33 8.17 3.10
N SER A 11 -12.88 6.95 3.12
CA SER A 11 -12.11 5.72 2.90
C SER A 11 -11.39 5.70 1.54
N TYR A 12 -12.00 6.24 0.47
CA TYR A 12 -11.38 6.33 -0.85
C TYR A 12 -10.05 7.09 -0.80
N LYS A 13 -10.07 8.30 -0.21
CA LYS A 13 -8.86 9.12 -0.14
C LYS A 13 -7.86 8.63 0.89
N LEU A 14 -8.32 8.00 1.97
CA LEU A 14 -7.42 7.37 2.94
C LEU A 14 -6.66 6.19 2.33
N GLY A 15 -7.35 5.31 1.60
CA GLY A 15 -6.74 4.17 0.91
C GLY A 15 -5.74 4.62 -0.17
N GLU A 16 -6.14 5.55 -1.04
CA GLU A 16 -5.27 6.12 -2.06
C GLU A 16 -3.99 6.70 -1.44
N ARG A 17 -4.11 7.53 -0.39
CA ARG A 17 -2.96 8.15 0.27
C ARG A 17 -2.04 7.11 0.91
N ALA A 18 -2.59 6.07 1.53
CA ALA A 18 -1.80 5.00 2.13
C ALA A 18 -0.98 4.23 1.09
N ILE A 19 -1.61 3.85 -0.04
CA ILE A 19 -0.93 3.13 -1.13
C ILE A 19 0.18 3.99 -1.74
N ARG A 20 -0.09 5.28 -1.97
CA ARG A 20 0.92 6.22 -2.50
C ARG A 20 2.11 6.40 -1.56
N GLN A 21 1.85 6.51 -0.26
CA GLN A 21 2.92 6.60 0.76
C GLN A 21 3.81 5.35 0.75
N LEU A 22 3.20 4.16 0.71
CA LEU A 22 3.94 2.90 0.64
C LEU A 22 4.77 2.77 -0.63
N ARG A 23 4.24 3.24 -1.77
CA ARG A 23 5.00 3.29 -3.03
C ARG A 23 6.22 4.18 -2.91
N THR A 24 6.06 5.40 -2.39
CA THR A 24 7.20 6.31 -2.18
C THR A 24 8.22 5.74 -1.18
N GLU A 25 7.78 5.03 -0.16
CA GLU A 25 8.67 4.31 0.77
C GLU A 25 9.48 3.23 0.02
N ALA A 26 8.81 2.40 -0.79
CA ALA A 26 9.45 1.36 -1.58
C ALA A 26 10.44 1.92 -2.62
N GLU A 27 10.06 2.96 -3.37
CA GLU A 27 10.93 3.62 -4.36
C GLU A 27 12.20 4.18 -3.69
N LYS A 28 12.08 4.78 -2.50
CA LYS A 28 13.23 5.31 -1.76
C LYS A 28 14.13 4.22 -1.19
N THR A 29 13.56 3.13 -0.68
CA THR A 29 14.34 2.08 -0.03
C THR A 29 15.01 1.15 -1.03
N LEU A 30 14.33 0.81 -2.13
CA LEU A 30 14.84 -0.16 -3.12
C LEU A 30 15.65 0.51 -4.23
N GLY A 31 15.47 1.83 -4.46
CA GLY A 31 16.22 2.58 -5.46
C GLY A 31 16.11 1.96 -6.86
N GLU A 32 17.25 1.67 -7.48
CA GLU A 32 17.32 1.06 -8.82
C GLU A 32 16.72 -0.36 -8.90
N ARG A 33 16.55 -1.03 -7.74
CA ARG A 33 15.91 -2.36 -7.69
C ARG A 33 14.40 -2.29 -7.53
N PHE A 34 13.82 -1.10 -7.45
CA PHE A 34 12.37 -0.95 -7.36
C PHE A 34 11.71 -1.40 -8.67
N ASP A 35 10.86 -2.42 -8.58
CA ASP A 35 9.97 -2.84 -9.66
C ASP A 35 8.51 -2.52 -9.30
N LEU A 36 7.88 -1.70 -10.14
CA LEU A 36 6.49 -1.31 -9.99
C LEU A 36 5.53 -2.51 -10.13
N ARG A 37 5.86 -3.50 -10.98
CA ARG A 37 5.03 -4.70 -11.17
C ARG A 37 5.02 -5.54 -9.89
N ALA A 38 6.21 -5.85 -9.38
CA ALA A 38 6.36 -6.59 -8.12
C ALA A 38 5.71 -5.88 -6.93
N PHE A 39 5.74 -4.53 -6.89
CA PHE A 39 5.02 -3.75 -5.89
C PHE A 39 3.50 -3.92 -5.98
N HIS A 40 2.93 -3.87 -7.19
CA HIS A 40 1.49 -4.09 -7.38
C HIS A 40 1.09 -5.52 -7.02
N ASP A 41 1.89 -6.51 -7.40
CA ASP A 41 1.64 -7.91 -7.05
C ASP A 41 1.61 -8.08 -5.53
N ALA A 42 2.57 -7.48 -4.81
CA ALA A 42 2.63 -7.52 -3.35
C ALA A 42 1.38 -6.92 -2.67
N ILE A 43 0.74 -5.92 -3.29
CA ILE A 43 -0.50 -5.31 -2.80
C ILE A 43 -1.72 -6.17 -3.12
N LEU A 44 -1.83 -6.66 -4.35
CA LEU A 44 -3.05 -7.31 -4.86
C LEU A 44 -3.18 -8.77 -4.42
N GLU A 45 -2.07 -9.48 -4.23
CA GLU A 45 -2.06 -10.91 -3.89
C GLU A 45 -2.76 -11.22 -2.56
N ALA A 46 -2.78 -10.25 -1.63
CA ALA A 46 -3.41 -10.45 -0.33
C ALA A 46 -4.92 -10.15 -0.29
N GLY A 47 -5.50 -9.70 -1.41
CA GLY A 47 -6.91 -9.31 -1.47
C GLY A 47 -7.25 -8.13 -0.56
N ASP A 48 -8.48 -8.12 -0.04
CA ASP A 48 -8.99 -7.03 0.78
C ASP A 48 -8.42 -7.10 2.20
N LEU A 49 -7.41 -6.28 2.47
CA LEU A 49 -6.80 -6.14 3.79
C LEU A 49 -7.14 -4.79 4.45
N PRO A 50 -7.27 -4.75 5.79
CA PRO A 50 -7.16 -3.52 6.56
C PRO A 50 -5.85 -2.80 6.24
N LEU A 51 -5.88 -1.47 6.20
CA LEU A 51 -4.71 -0.66 5.80
C LEU A 51 -3.47 -0.92 6.64
N ASP A 52 -3.62 -1.24 7.93
CA ASP A 52 -2.48 -1.53 8.81
C ASP A 52 -1.79 -2.84 8.45
N LEU A 53 -2.56 -3.87 8.10
CA LEU A 53 -2.01 -5.15 7.63
C LEU A 53 -1.36 -4.99 6.25
N LEU A 54 -1.98 -4.21 5.35
CA LEU A 54 -1.39 -3.87 4.06
C LEU A 54 -0.01 -3.21 4.23
N ARG A 55 0.09 -2.22 5.14
CA ARG A 55 1.37 -1.55 5.45
C ARG A 55 2.42 -2.53 5.96
N GLN A 56 2.06 -3.41 6.89
CA GLN A 56 2.98 -4.41 7.43
C GLN A 56 3.48 -5.37 6.34
N ARG A 57 2.57 -5.84 5.47
CA ARG A 57 2.90 -6.72 4.35
C ARG A 57 3.85 -6.06 3.38
N VAL A 58 3.54 -4.85 2.91
CA VAL A 58 4.40 -4.13 1.95
C VAL A 58 5.77 -3.84 2.56
N ARG A 59 5.85 -3.44 3.83
CA ARG A 59 7.14 -3.26 4.51
C ARG A 59 7.93 -4.55 4.65
N ALA A 60 7.27 -5.67 4.91
CA ALA A 60 7.93 -6.98 4.92
C ALA A 60 8.45 -7.35 3.52
N TRP A 61 7.68 -7.06 2.47
CA TRP A 61 8.12 -7.22 1.10
C TRP A 61 9.34 -6.35 0.77
N ILE A 62 9.34 -5.05 1.12
CA ILE A 62 10.48 -4.14 0.94
C ILE A 62 11.73 -4.72 1.62
N ARG A 63 11.62 -5.14 2.89
CA ARG A 63 12.75 -5.72 3.64
C ARG A 63 13.34 -6.97 2.98
N ARG A 64 12.52 -7.80 2.32
CA ARG A 64 13.00 -8.99 1.60
C ARG A 64 13.74 -8.67 0.29
N HIS A 65 13.51 -7.49 -0.28
CA HIS A 65 14.13 -7.02 -1.54
C HIS A 65 15.27 -6.02 -1.33
N THR A 66 15.43 -5.56 -0.08
CA THR A 66 16.58 -4.81 0.41
C THR A 66 17.75 -5.78 0.58
N PRO A 67 19.00 -5.42 0.24
CA PRO A 67 20.17 -6.29 0.44
C PRO A 67 20.45 -6.58 1.92
#